data_AF-A0A1H5W3W0-F1
#
_entry.id   AF-A0A1H5W3W0-F1
#
_cell.length_a   1.000
_cell.length_b   1.000
_cell.length_c   1.000
_cell.angle_alpha   90.00
_cell.angle_beta   90.00
_cell.angle_gamma   90.00
#
_symmetry.space_group_name_H-M   'P 1'
#
loop_
_entity.id
_entity.type
_entity.pdbx_description
1 polymer ?
#
loop_
_entity_poly.entity_id
_entity_poly.type
_entity_poly.pdbx_seq_one_letter_code
_entity_poly.pdbx_strand_id
1 'polypeptide(L)' 'MGFPIKTCVVCEEEFELRPNHPGYANRCIECNAPKEEKAAEPESMTADERRVQREADAERRRVIREMLYSKK' A
#
# COMPACT_ATOMS: atom_id res chain seq x y z
N MET A 1 -17.09 -13.46 28.96
CA MET A 1 -17.74 -13.68 27.64
C MET A 1 -16.64 -13.64 26.61
N GLY A 2 -16.39 -14.76 25.93
CA GLY A 2 -15.27 -14.91 25.00
C GLY A 2 -15.58 -14.29 23.63
N PHE A 3 -14.57 -13.75 22.98
CA PHE A 3 -14.66 -13.34 21.58
C PHE A 3 -14.62 -14.58 20.67
N PRO A 4 -15.18 -14.53 19.45
CA PRO A 4 -15.07 -15.64 18.51
C PRO A 4 -13.60 -15.87 18.13
N ILE A 5 -13.14 -17.12 18.30
CA ILE A 5 -11.82 -17.57 17.87
C ILE A 5 -11.89 -17.86 16.37
N LYS A 6 -10.95 -17.31 15.60
CA LYS A 6 -10.78 -17.59 14.17
C LYS A 6 -9.35 -17.98 13.86
N THR A 7 -9.17 -18.78 12.81
CA THR A 7 -7.85 -19.08 12.25
C THR A 7 -7.43 -18.03 11.25
N CYS A 8 -6.17 -17.59 11.33
CA CYS A 8 -5.61 -16.66 10.36
C CYS A 8 -5.31 -17.36 9.04
N VAL A 9 -5.69 -16.78 7.91
CA VAL A 9 -5.38 -17.33 6.57
C VAL A 9 -3.90 -17.17 6.18
N VAL A 10 -3.11 -16.41 6.95
CA VAL A 10 -1.70 -16.11 6.63
C VAL A 10 -0.73 -16.93 7.47
N CYS A 11 -0.91 -16.98 8.80
CA CYS A 11 -0.04 -17.74 9.71
C CYS A 11 -0.68 -19.03 10.25
N GLU A 12 -1.95 -19.31 9.92
CA GLU A 12 -2.69 -20.50 10.37
C GLU A 12 -2.89 -20.61 11.89
N GLU A 13 -2.60 -19.55 12.64
CA GLU A 13 -2.78 -19.49 14.10
C GLU A 13 -4.21 -19.10 14.50
N GLU A 14 -4.66 -19.64 15.64
CA GLU A 14 -5.93 -19.29 16.28
C GLU A 14 -5.83 -17.95 17.02
N PHE A 15 -6.74 -17.01 16.74
CA PHE A 15 -6.76 -15.70 17.39
C PHE A 15 -8.16 -15.23 17.75
N GLU A 16 -8.25 -14.36 18.77
CA GLU A 16 -9.50 -13.75 19.22
C GLU A 16 -9.89 -12.54 18.35
N LEU A 17 -11.05 -12.62 17.69
CA LEU A 17 -11.56 -11.53 16.85
C LEU A 17 -12.33 -10.49 17.70
N ARG A 18 -11.72 -9.32 17.93
CA ARG A 18 -12.35 -8.20 18.66
C ARG A 18 -13.23 -7.33 17.72
N PRO A 19 -14.41 -6.86 18.17
CA PRO A 19 -15.40 -6.15 17.35
C PRO A 19 -15.00 -4.73 16.89
N ASN A 20 -13.96 -4.12 17.47
CA ASN A 20 -13.51 -2.77 17.11
C ASN A 20 -12.66 -2.70 15.83
N HIS A 21 -12.58 -3.79 15.03
CA HIS A 21 -11.73 -3.84 13.84
C HIS A 21 -12.54 -4.15 12.56
N PRO A 22 -12.97 -3.13 11.79
CA PRO A 22 -13.94 -3.26 10.69
C PRO A 22 -13.45 -4.01 9.43
N GLY A 23 -12.23 -4.56 9.43
CA GLY A 23 -11.63 -5.23 8.27
C GLY A 23 -10.95 -6.59 8.54
N TYR A 24 -11.01 -7.14 9.75
CA TYR A 24 -10.16 -8.26 10.18
C TYR A 24 -10.86 -9.62 10.06
N ALA A 25 -11.64 -9.84 9.00
CA ALA A 25 -12.47 -11.03 8.91
C ALA A 25 -11.66 -12.34 8.93
N ASN A 26 -10.41 -12.33 8.44
CA ASN A 26 -9.58 -13.52 8.20
C ASN A 26 -8.06 -13.34 8.49
N ARG A 27 -7.60 -12.19 9.01
CA ARG A 27 -6.17 -11.90 9.24
C ARG A 27 -5.91 -11.49 10.70
N CYS A 28 -4.85 -12.01 11.30
CA CYS A 28 -4.42 -11.64 12.65
C CYS A 28 -3.80 -10.23 12.67
N ILE A 29 -3.63 -9.67 13.87
CA ILE A 29 -3.09 -8.32 14.08
C ILE A 29 -1.66 -8.22 13.54
N GLU A 30 -0.84 -9.26 13.69
CA GLU A 30 0.55 -9.27 13.23
C GLU A 30 0.64 -9.28 11.70
N CYS A 31 -0.17 -10.10 11.03
CA CYS A 31 -0.16 -10.22 9.57
C CYS A 31 -0.81 -9.03 8.85
N ASN A 32 -1.67 -8.27 9.54
CA ASN A 32 -2.27 -7.04 9.00
C ASN A 32 -1.65 -5.77 9.58
N ALA A 33 -0.67 -5.89 10.48
CA ALA A 33 0.09 -4.74 10.91
C ALA A 33 0.64 -4.07 9.64
N PRO A 34 0.37 -2.77 9.41
CA PRO A 34 1.05 -2.08 8.34
C PRO A 34 2.53 -2.31 8.63
N LYS A 35 3.22 -3.01 7.71
CA LYS A 35 4.67 -2.98 7.73
C LYS A 35 4.98 -1.50 7.79
N GLU A 36 5.74 -1.06 8.80
CA GLU A 36 6.38 0.23 8.75
C GLU A 36 7.35 0.16 7.57
N GLU A 37 6.80 0.28 6.36
CA GLU A 37 7.49 0.92 5.28
C GLU A 37 7.82 2.27 5.87
N LYS A 38 9.03 2.36 6.44
CA LYS A 38 9.65 3.63 6.77
C LYS A 38 9.34 4.48 5.56
N ALA A 39 8.42 5.44 5.72
CA ALA A 39 8.17 6.42 4.69
C ALA A 39 9.56 6.94 4.38
N ALA A 40 10.08 6.61 3.18
CA ALA A 40 11.44 6.96 2.83
C ALA A 40 11.52 8.46 3.10
N GLU A 41 12.37 8.83 4.06
CA GLU A 41 12.57 10.22 4.42
C GLU A 41 12.84 10.93 3.10
N PRO A 42 12.11 12.02 2.76
CA PRO A 42 12.25 12.63 1.45
C PRO A 42 13.71 13.04 1.28
N GLU A 43 14.47 12.24 0.53
CA GLU A 43 15.86 12.57 0.26
C GLU A 43 15.88 13.95 -0.39
N SER A 44 16.73 14.82 0.13
CA SER A 44 16.83 16.20 -0.31
C SER A 44 17.36 16.26 -1.74
N MET A 45 16.46 16.15 -2.72
CA MET A 45 16.82 16.16 -4.13
C MET A 45 17.32 17.55 -4.55
N THR A 46 18.45 17.56 -5.25
CA THR A 46 19.03 18.74 -5.87
C THR A 46 18.12 19.31 -6.96
N ALA A 47 18.39 20.55 -7.38
CA ALA A 47 17.57 21.21 -8.40
C ALA A 47 17.59 20.48 -9.75
N ASP A 48 18.73 19.90 -10.13
CA ASP A 48 18.89 19.15 -11.36
C ASP A 48 18.15 17.79 -11.31
N GLU A 49 18.24 17.06 -10.20
CA GLU A 49 17.49 15.81 -10.01
C GLU A 49 15.97 16.04 -10.09
N ARG A 50 15.49 17.14 -9.49
CA ARG A 50 14.09 17.55 -9.60
C ARG A 50 13.68 17.90 -11.03
N ARG A 51 14.57 18.50 -11.82
CA ARG A 51 14.27 18.80 -13.24
C ARG A 51 14.16 17.50 -14.05
N VAL A 52 15.12 16.60 -13.89
CA VAL A 52 15.15 15.30 -14.61
C VAL A 52 13.92 14.46 -14.27
N GLN A 53 13.53 14.37 -12.99
CA GLN A 53 12.31 13.65 -12.59
C GLN A 53 11.04 14.27 -13.20
N ARG A 54 10.93 15.60 -13.24
CA ARG A 54 9.77 16.28 -13.84
C ARG A 54 9.65 16.02 -15.33
N GLU A 55 10.76 15.99 -16.05
CA GLU A 55 10.79 15.69 -17.49
C GLU A 55 10.39 14.23 -17.75
N ALA A 56 10.94 13.29 -16.97
CA ALA A 56 10.56 11.88 -17.05
C ALA A 56 9.06 11.66 -16.72
N ASP A 57 8.54 12.34 -15.69
CA ASP A 57 7.12 12.30 -15.34
C ASP A 57 6.23 12.90 -16.43
N ALA A 58 6.66 13.97 -17.09
CA ALA A 58 5.90 14.58 -18.17
C ALA A 58 5.75 13.59 -19.34
N GLU A 59 6.81 12.87 -19.70
CA GLU A 59 6.76 11.86 -20.76
C GLU A 59 5.91 10.65 -20.36
N ARG A 60 6.04 10.17 -19.11
CA ARG A 60 5.15 9.12 -18.57
C ARG A 60 3.67 9.49 -18.72
N ARG A 61 3.31 10.72 -18.31
CA ARG A 61 1.94 11.23 -18.42
C ARG A 61 1.47 11.37 -19.86
N ARG A 62 2.36 11.78 -20.77
CA ARG A 62 2.07 11.88 -22.20
C ARG A 62 1.75 10.51 -22.79
N VAL A 63 2.59 9.51 -22.54
CA VAL A 63 2.39 8.12 -23.02
C VAL A 63 1.09 7.54 -22.47
N ILE A 64 0.81 7.71 -21.17
CA ILE A 64 -0.46 7.25 -20.58
C ILE A 64 -1.65 7.93 -21.23
N ARG A 65 -1.59 9.25 -21.46
CA ARG A 65 -2.64 9.99 -22.14
C ARG A 65 -2.85 9.47 -23.56
N GLU A 66 -1.78 9.23 -24.29
CA GLU A 66 -1.85 8.67 -25.64
C GLU A 66 -2.44 7.26 -25.61
N MET A 67 -2.04 6.37 -24.70
CA MET A 67 -2.63 5.03 -24.57
C MET A 67 -4.13 5.07 -24.23
N LEU A 68 -4.56 6.00 -23.37
CA LEU A 68 -5.95 6.08 -22.90
C LEU A 68 -6.88 6.77 -23.92
N TYR A 69 -6.39 7.79 -24.61
CA TYR A 69 -7.21 8.65 -25.47
C TYR A 69 -6.94 8.49 -26.96
N SER A 70 -5.89 7.78 -27.35
CA SER A 70 -5.76 7.28 -28.72
C SER A 70 -6.73 6.12 -28.89
N LYS A 71 -7.95 6.47 -29.30
CA LYS A 71 -8.93 5.52 -29.79
C LYS A 71 -8.34 4.87 -31.04
N LYS A 72 -7.86 3.64 -30.92
CA LYS A 72 -7.62 2.79 -32.08
C LYS A 72 -8.94 2.49 -32.77
#